data_AF-A0A9E5G160-F1
#
_entry.id   AF-A0A9E5G160-F1
#
_cell.length_a   1.000
_cell.length_b   1.000
_cell.length_c   1.000
_cell.angle_alpha   90.00
_cell.angle_beta   90.00
_cell.angle_gamma   90.00
#
_symmetry.space_group_name_H-M   'P 1'
#
loop_
_entity.id
_entity.type
_entity.pdbx_description
1 polymer ?
#
loop_
_entity_poly.entity_id
_entity_poly.type
_entity_poly.pdbx_seq_one_letter_code
_entity_poly.pdbx_strand_id
1 'polypeptide(L)'
;MSQYTGDGGSYPGAPRRDQLFTRWGQLKTERATWWAHYQELTTYILPRNGRYFRQDRDKGWRRHNNIYDNTGTRALRTLGAGMMAGATSPARPWFRLATADPQLNSYQPVKVWLDDVTKRMQAVFQRSNTYRALHQMYEELG
;
A
#
# COMPACT_ATOMS: atom_id res chain seq x y z
N MET A 1 15.18 -20.00 -32.09
CA MET A 1 14.25 -19.56 -31.02
C MET A 1 14.90 -19.87 -29.69
N SER A 2 15.14 -18.87 -28.84
CA SER A 2 15.70 -19.11 -27.51
C SER A 2 14.78 -20.05 -26.73
N GLN A 3 15.29 -21.21 -26.33
CA GLN A 3 14.55 -22.19 -25.51
C GLN A 3 14.51 -21.79 -24.03
N TYR A 4 15.06 -20.62 -23.69
CA TYR A 4 15.22 -20.15 -22.32
C TYR A 4 14.33 -18.94 -22.05
N THR A 5 13.54 -19.04 -20.98
CA THR A 5 12.74 -17.95 -20.44
C THR A 5 13.65 -16.94 -19.75
N GLY A 6 13.54 -15.66 -20.10
CA GLY A 6 14.24 -14.57 -19.44
C GLY A 6 13.30 -13.44 -19.01
N ASP A 7 13.87 -12.41 -18.38
CA ASP A 7 13.12 -11.23 -17.94
C ASP A 7 12.53 -10.42 -19.11
N GLY A 8 13.02 -10.61 -20.35
CA GLY A 8 12.54 -9.90 -21.54
C GLY A 8 11.50 -10.66 -22.38
N GLY A 9 11.41 -11.98 -22.26
CA GLY A 9 10.50 -12.79 -23.08
C GLY A 9 10.44 -14.26 -22.67
N SER A 10 9.27 -14.87 -22.89
CA SER A 10 9.01 -16.31 -22.72
C SER A 10 8.74 -16.96 -24.08
N TYR A 11 9.05 -18.25 -24.22
CA TYR A 11 8.78 -18.99 -25.46
C TYR A 11 7.30 -19.44 -25.56
N PRO A 12 6.77 -19.70 -26.77
CA PRO A 12 5.40 -20.20 -26.95
C PRO A 12 5.19 -21.54 -26.23
N GLY A 13 4.13 -21.63 -25.41
CA GLY A 13 3.83 -22.83 -24.61
C GLY A 13 4.67 -22.98 -23.33
N ALA A 14 5.42 -21.94 -22.92
CA ALA A 14 6.14 -21.95 -21.64
C ALA A 14 5.19 -22.24 -20.46
N PRO A 15 5.64 -22.96 -19.42
CA PRO A 15 4.86 -23.16 -18.20
C PRO A 15 4.35 -21.83 -17.62
N ARG A 16 3.14 -21.81 -17.04
CA ARG A 16 2.53 -20.59 -16.50
C ARG A 16 3.43 -19.84 -15.52
N ARG A 17 4.17 -20.58 -14.71
CA ARG A 17 5.18 -20.03 -13.80
C ARG A 17 6.18 -19.15 -14.54
N ASP A 18 6.74 -19.65 -15.63
CA ASP A 18 7.80 -19.00 -16.39
C ASP A 18 7.30 -17.75 -17.12
N GLN A 19 6.07 -17.81 -17.65
CA GLN A 19 5.38 -16.62 -18.18
C GLN A 19 5.20 -15.52 -17.12
N LEU A 20 4.83 -15.90 -15.89
CA LEU A 20 4.71 -14.96 -14.77
C LEU A 20 6.07 -14.38 -14.36
N PHE A 21 7.14 -15.16 -14.39
CA PHE A 21 8.49 -14.67 -14.10
C PHE A 21 8.97 -13.68 -15.16
N THR A 22 8.75 -13.97 -16.45
CA THR A 22 9.03 -13.00 -17.53
C THR A 22 8.27 -11.70 -17.31
N ARG A 23 6.95 -11.77 -17.09
CA ARG A 23 6.13 -10.57 -16.84
C ARG A 23 6.63 -9.80 -15.61
N TRP A 24 7.02 -10.50 -14.55
CA TRP A 24 7.59 -9.88 -13.36
C TRP A 24 8.92 -9.18 -13.65
N GLY A 25 9.79 -9.78 -14.48
CA GLY A 25 11.04 -9.17 -14.97
C GLY A 25 10.78 -7.89 -15.76
N GLN A 26 9.84 -7.92 -16.71
CA GLN A 26 9.42 -6.74 -17.49
C GLN A 26 8.92 -5.61 -16.58
N LEU A 27 8.01 -5.92 -15.64
CA LEU A 27 7.50 -4.94 -14.68
C LEU A 27 8.58 -4.38 -13.75
N LYS A 28 9.64 -5.15 -13.44
CA LYS A 28 10.79 -4.62 -12.69
C LYS A 28 11.62 -3.63 -13.50
N THR A 29 11.78 -3.89 -14.80
CA THR A 29 12.49 -2.99 -15.71
C THR A 29 11.71 -1.69 -15.87
N GLU A 30 10.40 -1.77 -16.07
CA GLU A 30 9.53 -0.59 -16.18
C GLU A 30 9.57 0.28 -14.91
N ARG A 31 9.54 -0.33 -13.72
CA ARG A 31 9.61 0.43 -12.46
C ARG A 31 11.01 0.95 -12.11
N ALA A 32 12.07 0.56 -12.84
CA ALA A 32 13.44 0.77 -12.40
C ALA A 32 13.81 2.25 -12.27
N THR A 33 13.24 3.11 -13.11
CA THR A 33 13.46 4.57 -13.10
C THR A 33 13.00 5.24 -11.81
N TRP A 34 12.02 4.65 -11.12
CA TRP A 34 11.46 5.18 -9.88
C TRP A 34 12.34 4.96 -8.65
N TRP A 35 13.32 4.04 -8.72
CA TRP A 35 14.15 3.70 -7.56
C TRP A 35 14.94 4.89 -7.02
N ALA A 36 15.50 5.72 -7.89
CA ALA A 36 16.23 6.90 -7.49
C ALA A 36 15.32 7.89 -6.74
N HIS A 37 14.11 8.10 -7.26
CA HIS A 37 13.13 8.98 -6.64
C HIS A 37 12.69 8.49 -5.25
N TYR A 38 12.40 7.20 -5.11
CA TYR A 38 12.02 6.61 -3.82
C TYR A 38 13.18 6.66 -2.80
N GLN A 39 14.42 6.52 -3.27
CA GLN A 39 15.60 6.67 -2.42
C GLN A 39 15.75 8.11 -1.91
N GLU A 40 15.52 9.12 -2.75
CA GLU A 40 15.54 10.52 -2.33
C GLU A 40 14.47 10.81 -1.28
N LEU A 41 13.22 10.40 -1.52
CA LEU A 41 12.11 10.56 -0.56
C LEU A 41 12.45 9.91 0.79
N THR A 42 12.98 8.69 0.77
CA THR A 42 13.42 8.00 1.99
C THR A 42 14.53 8.79 2.67
N THR A 43 15.51 9.30 1.93
CA THR A 43 16.67 10.00 2.49
C THR A 43 16.32 11.33 3.16
N TYR A 44 15.38 12.09 2.59
CA TYR A 44 15.11 13.46 2.99
C TYR A 44 13.77 13.67 3.72
N ILE A 45 12.80 12.77 3.57
CA ILE A 45 11.44 12.94 4.12
C ILE A 45 11.09 11.79 5.07
N LEU A 46 11.33 10.55 4.64
CA LEU A 46 10.86 9.32 5.27
C LEU A 46 11.98 8.31 5.59
N PRO A 47 12.96 8.65 6.44
CA PRO A 47 14.20 7.89 6.64
C PRO A 47 14.05 6.46 7.17
N ARG A 48 12.89 6.10 7.70
CA ARG A 48 12.62 4.75 8.21
C ARG A 48 11.60 3.96 7.39
N ASN A 49 11.01 4.56 6.36
CA ASN A 49 10.10 3.89 5.45
C ASN A 49 10.87 3.45 4.19
N GLY A 50 10.20 2.78 3.24
CA GLY A 50 10.84 2.40 1.97
C GLY A 50 12.06 1.46 2.08
N ARG A 51 11.83 0.16 2.34
CA ARG A 51 12.90 -0.86 2.26
C ARG A 51 13.08 -1.37 0.84
N TYR A 52 13.95 -0.70 0.08
CA TYR A 52 14.13 -0.96 -1.35
C TYR A 52 15.42 -1.70 -1.69
N PHE A 53 16.50 -1.39 -0.98
CA PHE A 53 17.84 -1.90 -1.29
C PHE A 53 18.20 -3.08 -0.40
N ARG A 54 18.54 -4.22 -1.02
CA ARG A 54 18.95 -5.44 -0.29
C ARG A 54 20.22 -5.24 0.55
N GLN A 55 21.06 -4.28 0.17
CA GLN A 55 22.34 -3.99 0.80
C GLN A 55 22.22 -3.22 2.12
N ASP A 56 21.02 -2.76 2.47
CA ASP A 56 20.73 -1.98 3.70
C ASP A 56 20.02 -2.82 4.78
N ARG A 57 20.09 -4.15 4.69
CA ARG A 57 19.52 -5.05 5.70
C ARG A 57 20.41 -5.11 6.93
N ASP A 58 19.79 -5.05 8.12
CA ASP A 58 20.42 -5.28 9.42
C ASP A 58 21.59 -4.33 9.77
N LYS A 59 21.59 -3.12 9.19
CA LYS A 59 22.59 -2.08 9.48
C LYS A 59 22.05 -1.05 10.48
N GLY A 60 22.80 -0.82 11.55
CA GLY A 60 22.48 0.16 12.61
C GLY A 60 22.85 1.61 12.28
N TRP A 61 22.98 1.96 11.00
CA TRP A 61 23.43 3.29 10.58
C TRP A 61 22.40 4.38 10.90
N ARG A 62 22.89 5.60 11.14
CA ARG A 62 22.02 6.78 11.34
C ARG A 62 21.34 7.13 10.02
N ARG A 63 20.00 7.15 10.01
CA ARG A 63 19.20 7.41 8.80
C ARG A 63 18.71 8.85 8.62
N HIS A 64 18.84 9.69 9.65
CA HIS A 64 18.25 11.04 9.67
C HIS A 64 19.27 12.15 9.37
N ASN A 65 20.52 11.80 9.04
CA ASN A 65 21.62 12.77 8.93
C ASN A 65 21.46 13.78 7.78
N ASN A 66 20.62 13.48 6.79
CA ASN A 66 20.43 14.30 5.60
C ASN A 66 19.25 15.27 5.71
N ILE A 67 18.53 15.27 6.84
CA ILE A 67 17.38 16.14 7.09
C ILE A 67 17.85 17.36 7.87
N TYR A 68 18.14 18.45 7.16
CA TYR A 68 18.52 19.73 7.78
C TYR A 68 17.31 20.59 8.15
N ASP A 69 16.23 20.50 7.36
CA ASP A 69 14.94 21.12 7.60
C ASP A 69 13.85 20.05 7.71
N ASN A 70 12.97 20.16 8.72
CA ASN A 70 11.91 19.19 8.98
C ASN A 70 10.56 19.57 8.33
N THR A 71 10.49 20.68 7.58
CA THR A 71 9.26 21.14 6.93
C THR A 71 8.62 20.04 6.08
N GLY A 72 9.40 19.34 5.24
CA GLY A 72 8.90 18.25 4.41
C GLY A 72 8.32 17.08 5.22
N THR A 73 9.05 16.59 6.23
CA THR A 73 8.56 15.53 7.12
C THR A 73 7.30 15.95 7.89
N ARG A 74 7.20 17.20 8.33
CA ARG A 74 6.00 17.73 8.99
C ARG A 74 4.82 17.81 8.02
N ALA A 75 5.04 18.34 6.82
CA ALA A 75 4.01 18.43 5.78
C ALA A 75 3.45 17.05 5.45
N LEU A 76 4.32 16.04 5.30
CA LEU A 76 3.90 14.67 5.05
C LEU A 76 3.06 14.10 6.19
N ARG A 77 3.46 14.31 7.45
CA ARG A 77 2.66 13.86 8.60
C ARG A 77 1.27 14.50 8.62
N THR A 78 1.19 15.79 8.29
CA THR A 78 -0.09 16.49 8.16
C THR A 78 -0.94 15.90 7.03
N LEU A 79 -0.34 15.58 5.88
CA LEU A 79 -1.00 14.91 4.77
C LEU A 79 -1.52 13.53 5.18
N GLY A 80 -0.68 12.69 5.78
CA GLY A 80 -1.05 11.35 6.24
C GLY A 80 -2.19 11.36 7.25
N ALA A 81 -2.13 12.27 8.23
CA ALA A 81 -3.20 12.49 9.19
C ALA A 81 -4.49 12.98 8.52
N GLY A 82 -4.39 13.91 7.57
CA GLY A 82 -5.53 14.42 6.80
C GLY A 82 -6.21 13.33 5.96
N MET A 83 -5.42 12.52 5.25
CA MET A 83 -5.90 11.39 4.46
C MET A 83 -6.58 10.34 5.35
N MET A 84 -5.99 10.00 6.50
CA MET A 84 -6.61 9.07 7.44
C MET A 84 -7.92 9.63 8.01
N ALA A 85 -7.94 10.91 8.38
CA ALA A 85 -9.15 11.55 8.90
C ALA A 85 -10.28 11.62 7.85
N GLY A 86 -9.93 11.83 6.57
CA GLY A 86 -10.90 11.95 5.48
C GLY A 86 -11.37 10.60 4.91
N ALA A 87 -10.47 9.63 4.76
CA ALA A 87 -10.75 8.39 4.03
C ALA A 87 -11.05 7.19 4.94
N THR A 88 -10.33 7.03 6.06
CA THR A 88 -10.41 5.83 6.91
C THR A 88 -10.33 6.17 8.41
N SER A 89 -11.12 7.14 8.83
CA SER A 89 -11.11 7.61 10.21
C SER A 89 -11.45 6.49 11.19
N PRO A 90 -10.62 6.17 12.19
CA PRO A 90 -10.98 5.19 13.21
C PRO A 90 -12.09 5.70 14.12
N ALA A 91 -12.31 7.03 14.19
CA ALA A 91 -13.33 7.59 15.08
C ALA A 91 -14.75 7.52 14.50
N ARG A 92 -14.91 7.27 13.20
CA ARG A 92 -16.21 7.34 12.51
C ARG A 92 -16.36 6.19 11.50
N PRO A 93 -17.55 5.60 11.34
CA PRO A 93 -17.82 4.68 10.23
C PRO A 93 -17.48 5.31 8.88
N TRP A 94 -16.48 4.75 8.17
CA TRP A 94 -16.00 5.26 6.88
C TRP A 94 -16.38 4.36 5.69
N PHE A 95 -17.08 3.26 5.94
CA PHE A 95 -17.66 2.41 4.90
C PHE A 95 -19.01 1.84 5.36
N ARG A 96 -19.80 1.41 4.37
CA ARG A 96 -21.07 0.70 4.56
C ARG A 96 -21.16 -0.43 3.53
N LEU A 97 -21.67 -1.58 3.96
CA LEU A 97 -21.95 -2.69 3.06
C LEU A 97 -23.30 -2.50 2.36
N ALA A 98 -23.37 -2.90 1.10
CA ALA A 98 -24.56 -2.91 0.27
C ALA A 98 -24.54 -4.12 -0.65
N THR A 99 -25.72 -4.58 -1.08
CA THR A 99 -25.87 -5.58 -2.13
C THR A 99 -25.85 -4.91 -3.51
N ALA A 100 -25.53 -5.68 -4.56
CA ALA A 100 -25.63 -5.19 -5.94
C ALA A 100 -27.08 -4.89 -6.35
N ASP A 101 -28.06 -5.62 -5.77
CA ASP A 101 -29.48 -5.43 -6.01
C ASP A 101 -30.06 -4.32 -5.08
N PRO A 102 -30.63 -3.22 -5.64
CA PRO A 102 -31.28 -2.16 -4.86
C PRO A 102 -32.53 -2.59 -4.09
N GLN A 103 -33.26 -3.60 -4.56
CA GLN A 103 -34.46 -4.10 -3.87
C GLN A 103 -34.08 -4.80 -2.56
N LEU A 104 -33.02 -5.62 -2.60
CA LEU A 104 -32.46 -6.24 -1.40
C LEU A 104 -31.93 -5.19 -0.41
N ASN A 105 -31.28 -4.14 -0.90
CA ASN A 105 -30.85 -3.03 -0.04
C ASN A 105 -32.02 -2.29 0.63
N SER A 106 -33.23 -2.37 0.06
CA SER A 106 -34.44 -1.76 0.62
C SER A 106 -35.13 -2.65 1.65
N TYR A 107 -34.92 -3.96 1.58
CA TYR A 107 -35.52 -4.94 2.46
C TYR A 107 -34.95 -4.87 3.88
N GLN A 108 -35.81 -4.65 4.87
CA GLN A 108 -35.40 -4.34 6.24
C GLN A 108 -34.49 -5.40 6.90
N PRO A 109 -34.76 -6.71 6.79
CA PRO A 109 -33.88 -7.73 7.37
C PRO A 109 -32.46 -7.70 6.79
N VAL A 110 -32.33 -7.43 5.48
CA VAL A 110 -31.02 -7.32 4.82
C VAL A 110 -30.27 -6.08 5.32
N LYS A 111 -30.95 -4.94 5.50
CA LYS A 111 -30.33 -3.74 6.09
C LYS A 111 -29.77 -4.00 7.48
N VAL A 112 -30.55 -4.67 8.34
CA VAL A 112 -30.13 -4.99 9.72
C VAL A 112 -28.91 -5.91 9.71
N TRP A 113 -28.92 -6.93 8.85
CA TRP A 113 -27.79 -7.85 8.74
C TRP A 113 -26.52 -7.16 8.23
N LEU A 114 -26.62 -6.34 7.17
CA LEU A 114 -25.48 -5.58 6.63
C LEU A 114 -24.89 -4.61 7.65
N ASP A 115 -25.73 -3.96 8.47
CA ASP A 115 -25.29 -3.09 9.56
C ASP A 115 -24.53 -3.87 10.65
N ASP A 116 -25.03 -5.03 11.07
CA ASP A 116 -24.33 -5.89 12.04
C ASP A 116 -22.97 -6.35 11.51
N VAL A 117 -22.90 -6.82 10.26
CA VAL A 117 -21.64 -7.24 9.64
C VAL A 117 -20.68 -6.05 9.50
N THR A 118 -21.17 -4.88 9.10
CA THR A 118 -20.35 -3.65 9.01
C THR A 118 -19.72 -3.31 10.37
N LYS A 119 -20.51 -3.35 11.46
CA LYS A 119 -20.03 -3.11 12.83
C LYS A 119 -18.99 -4.15 13.27
N ARG A 120 -19.19 -5.42 12.96
CA ARG A 120 -18.22 -6.49 13.25
C ARG A 120 -16.89 -6.27 12.53
N MET A 121 -16.93 -5.93 11.25
CA MET A 121 -15.72 -5.62 10.48
C MET A 121 -14.99 -4.41 11.07
N GLN A 122 -15.71 -3.33 11.39
CA GLN A 122 -15.12 -2.15 12.04
C GLN A 122 -14.48 -2.53 13.38
N ALA A 123 -15.13 -3.34 14.21
CA ALA A 123 -14.58 -3.81 15.47
C ALA A 123 -13.28 -4.62 15.29
N VAL A 124 -13.20 -5.47 14.25
CA VAL A 124 -11.97 -6.19 13.92
C VAL A 124 -10.86 -5.21 13.52
N PHE A 125 -11.16 -4.23 12.66
CA PHE A 125 -10.17 -3.23 12.24
C PHE A 125 -9.65 -2.38 13.39
N GLN A 126 -10.49 -2.05 14.38
CA GLN A 126 -10.06 -1.31 15.58
C GLN A 126 -9.14 -2.13 16.49
N ARG A 127 -9.40 -3.43 16.61
CA ARG A 127 -8.63 -4.33 17.46
C ARG A 127 -7.33 -4.81 16.80
N SER A 128 -7.25 -4.75 15.47
CA SER A 128 -6.07 -5.16 14.70
C SER A 128 -5.14 -3.97 14.43
N ASN A 129 -4.09 -4.21 13.64
CA ASN A 129 -3.15 -3.18 13.20
C ASN A 129 -3.63 -2.38 11.97
N THR A 130 -4.89 -2.54 11.54
CA THR A 130 -5.38 -1.99 10.26
C THR A 130 -5.19 -0.48 10.17
N TYR A 131 -5.60 0.29 11.16
CA TYR A 131 -5.49 1.76 11.12
C TYR A 131 -4.04 2.25 11.13
N ARG A 132 -3.14 1.56 11.84
CA ARG A 132 -1.71 1.87 11.81
C ARG A 132 -1.11 1.59 10.42
N ALA A 133 -1.49 0.47 9.80
CA ALA A 133 -1.04 0.14 8.46
C ALA A 133 -1.57 1.14 7.42
N LEU A 134 -2.85 1.54 7.51
CA LEU A 134 -3.45 2.54 6.63
C LEU A 134 -2.76 3.90 6.75
N HIS A 135 -2.46 4.37 7.98
CA HIS A 135 -1.70 5.61 8.17
C HIS A 135 -0.34 5.56 7.48
N GLN A 136 0.40 4.46 7.65
CA GLN A 136 1.69 4.27 6.98
C GLN A 136 1.55 4.23 5.46
N MET A 137 0.47 3.64 4.93
CA MET A 137 0.18 3.66 3.49
C MET A 137 -0.09 5.07 2.97
N TYR A 138 -0.79 5.92 3.73
CA TYR A 138 -1.02 7.31 3.32
C TYR A 138 0.27 8.14 3.28
N GLU A 139 1.22 7.89 4.19
CA GLU A 139 2.55 8.49 4.14
C GLU A 139 3.37 8.03 2.93
N GLU A 140 3.12 6.85 2.37
CA GLU A 140 3.80 6.33 1.17
C GLU A 140 3.10 6.76 -0.14
N LEU A 141 1.85 7.23 -0.06
CA LEU A 141 1.06 7.68 -1.21
C LEU A 141 1.28 9.15 -1.56
N GLY A 142 1.54 10.00 -0.56
CA GLY A 142 1.74 11.45 -0.71
C GLY A 142 3.20 11.82 -0.84
#